data_AF-A0AAU9FG64-F1
#
_entry.id   AF-A0AAU9FG64-F1
#
_cell.length_a   1.000
_cell.length_b   1.000
_cell.length_c   1.000
_cell.angle_alpha   90.00
_cell.angle_beta   90.00
_cell.angle_gamma   90.00
#
_symmetry.space_group_name_H-M   'P 1'
#
loop_
_entity.id
_entity.type
_entity.pdbx_description
1 polymer ?
#
loop_
_entity_poly.entity_id
_entity_poly.type
_entity_poly.pdbx_seq_one_letter_code
_entity_poly.pdbx_strand_id
1 'polypeptide(L)'
;MEQTKPFYDFCVPFNQDDKQMRAILNELVELGYKTIAVDQSFDHSKKDAGKRGSEMFPAPHSIEHLRKEFADKLRILQRITILYVDANLSHAMSVSYNLRKFNLIAGQPKTDAALTHCCTTFAGDIITFDPVAGSRLLVNRKAYQVAVRRGMFFEIKYAPAIADSNNRKDMIKLAQNYSIKGKSKNIILSSGAEHEFQLRGPYDVANLAFIFGLSEDQGKNAVDRFCRQIFLRAESRRLGKTIMFVKGNGPIVFSDSSGEDQSEAEDDEMDGVVTEMSKDGDDEQETDTKPANKRLKVA
;
A
#
# COMPACT_ATOMS: atom_id res chain seq x y z
N MET A 1 -1.68 14.86 13.77
CA MET A 1 -1.53 13.54 13.12
C MET A 1 -0.25 13.57 12.29
N GLU A 2 0.49 12.47 12.21
CA GLU A 2 1.79 12.44 11.54
C GLU A 2 1.63 12.73 10.04
N GLN A 3 2.17 13.85 9.55
CA GLN A 3 2.26 14.13 8.11
C GLN A 3 3.46 13.39 7.55
N THR A 4 3.25 12.59 6.51
CA THR A 4 4.33 11.96 5.74
C THR A 4 4.56 12.70 4.44
N LYS A 5 5.79 12.62 3.94
CA LYS A 5 6.21 13.21 2.67
C LYS A 5 6.90 12.14 1.81
N PRO A 6 6.71 12.16 0.48
CA PRO A 6 7.49 11.31 -0.41
C PRO A 6 8.96 11.78 -0.46
N PHE A 7 9.91 10.89 -0.75
CA PHE A 7 9.74 9.48 -1.08
C PHE A 7 9.75 8.55 0.15
N TYR A 8 9.22 7.33 -0.03
CA TYR A 8 8.98 6.36 1.03
C TYR A 8 9.88 5.12 0.90
N ASP A 9 10.37 4.60 2.01
CA ASP A 9 10.92 3.24 2.11
C ASP A 9 10.39 2.55 3.37
N PHE A 10 9.64 1.46 3.20
CA PHE A 10 8.95 0.80 4.32
C PHE A 10 9.66 -0.44 4.84
N CYS A 11 10.89 -0.76 4.41
CA CYS A 11 11.60 -1.94 4.88
C CYS A 11 13.08 -1.65 5.13
N VAL A 12 13.40 -0.87 6.17
CA VAL A 12 14.77 -0.74 6.67
C VAL A 12 14.95 -1.69 7.85
N PRO A 13 15.68 -2.81 7.72
CA PRO A 13 15.88 -3.75 8.83
C PRO A 13 16.49 -3.07 10.06
N PHE A 14 15.90 -3.30 11.23
CA PHE A 14 16.48 -2.80 12.48
C PHE A 14 17.82 -3.49 12.76
N ASN A 15 18.84 -2.70 13.07
CA ASN A 15 20.13 -3.16 13.53
C ASN A 15 20.41 -2.63 14.93
N GLN A 16 20.99 -3.47 15.79
CA GLN A 16 21.35 -3.09 17.16
C GLN A 16 22.57 -2.16 17.20
N ASP A 17 23.40 -2.18 16.16
CA ASP A 17 24.53 -1.26 16.03
C ASP A 17 24.05 0.08 15.45
N ASP A 18 23.96 1.08 16.32
CA ASP A 18 23.57 2.46 15.97
C ASP A 18 24.48 3.06 14.89
N LYS A 19 25.74 2.64 14.78
CA LYS A 19 26.64 3.17 13.74
C LYS A 19 26.17 2.74 12.35
N GLN A 20 25.81 1.46 12.20
CA GLN A 20 25.30 0.92 10.95
C GLN A 20 23.93 1.52 10.62
N MET A 21 23.06 1.65 11.63
CA MET A 21 21.77 2.34 11.44
C MET A 21 21.97 3.77 10.95
N ARG A 22 22.84 4.56 11.59
CA ARG A 22 23.12 5.94 11.18
C ARG A 22 23.67 6.03 9.76
N ALA A 23 24.54 5.11 9.37
CA ALA A 23 25.10 5.10 8.03
C ALA A 23 24.03 4.88 6.95
N ILE A 24 23.15 3.89 7.16
CA ILE A 24 21.97 3.65 6.32
C ILE A 24 21.02 4.87 6.30
N LEU A 25 20.76 5.48 7.46
CA LEU A 25 19.87 6.64 7.56
C LEU A 25 20.43 7.87 6.83
N ASN A 26 21.74 8.12 6.92
CA ASN A 26 22.38 9.22 6.20
C ASN A 26 22.31 9.00 4.69
N GLU A 27 22.59 7.79 4.21
CA GLU A 27 22.47 7.45 2.78
C GLU A 27 21.03 7.65 2.28
N LEU A 28 20.02 7.24 3.06
CA LEU A 28 18.61 7.48 2.72
C LEU A 28 18.26 8.97 2.60
N VAL A 29 18.86 9.82 3.46
CA VAL A 29 18.69 11.29 3.36
C VAL A 29 19.30 11.80 2.07
N GLU A 30 20.52 11.38 1.73
CA GLU A 30 21.27 11.81 0.55
C GLU A 30 20.57 11.41 -0.75
N LEU A 31 20.02 10.19 -0.78
CA LEU A 31 19.19 9.69 -1.89
C LEU A 31 17.83 10.39 -2.03
N GLY A 32 17.42 11.16 -1.02
CA GLY A 32 16.21 12.00 -1.07
C GLY A 32 14.95 11.36 -0.49
N TYR A 33 15.05 10.27 0.28
CA TYR A 33 13.91 9.74 1.03
C TYR A 33 13.50 10.70 2.16
N LYS A 34 12.21 10.71 2.49
CA LYS A 34 11.65 11.58 3.54
C LYS A 34 10.89 10.82 4.60
N THR A 35 10.28 9.69 4.25
CA THR A 35 9.56 8.84 5.20
C THR A 35 10.09 7.43 5.12
N ILE A 36 10.53 6.88 6.24
CA ILE A 36 11.09 5.53 6.30
C ILE A 36 10.38 4.71 7.37
N ALA A 37 10.39 3.37 7.26
CA ALA A 37 9.95 2.48 8.33
C ALA A 37 11.06 1.50 8.71
N VAL A 38 11.40 1.51 9.99
CA VAL A 38 12.33 0.56 10.60
C VAL A 38 11.57 -0.74 10.89
N ASP A 39 12.01 -1.83 10.28
CA ASP A 39 11.40 -3.14 10.34
C ASP A 39 11.96 -3.99 11.48
N GLN A 40 11.08 -4.51 12.32
CA GLN A 40 11.38 -5.49 13.35
C GLN A 40 10.81 -6.84 12.93
N SER A 41 11.68 -7.82 12.71
CA SER A 41 11.26 -9.19 12.40
C SER A 41 10.86 -9.94 13.67
N PHE A 42 9.75 -10.68 13.61
CA PHE A 42 9.26 -11.51 14.71
C PHE A 42 8.89 -12.90 14.19
N ASP A 43 9.60 -13.92 14.66
CA ASP A 43 9.35 -15.31 14.26
C ASP A 43 8.38 -16.02 15.20
N HIS A 44 7.14 -16.25 14.75
CA HIS A 44 6.15 -16.96 15.54
C HIS A 44 6.50 -18.45 15.72
N SER A 45 7.23 -19.07 14.79
CA SER A 45 7.50 -20.51 14.86
C SER A 45 8.51 -20.91 15.93
N LYS A 46 9.34 -19.97 16.40
CA LYS A 46 10.40 -20.22 17.38
C LYS A 46 9.96 -19.92 18.81
N LYS A 47 8.67 -19.71 19.05
CA LYS A 47 8.19 -19.32 20.37
C LYS A 47 8.28 -20.50 21.34
N ASP A 48 9.02 -20.32 22.42
CA ASP A 48 8.89 -21.12 23.62
C ASP A 48 7.46 -20.98 24.16
N ALA A 49 6.92 -22.06 24.73
CA ALA A 49 5.60 -22.12 25.34
C ALA A 49 5.52 -21.19 26.57
N GLY A 50 5.43 -19.88 26.32
CA GLY A 50 5.25 -18.86 27.35
C GLY A 50 3.91 -19.01 28.06
N LYS A 51 3.89 -18.71 29.36
CA LYS A 51 2.72 -18.75 30.24
C LYS A 51 1.48 -18.08 29.62
N ARG A 52 0.31 -18.71 29.76
CA ARG A 52 -0.99 -18.14 29.37
C ARG A 52 -1.13 -16.71 29.90
N GLY A 53 -1.38 -15.75 29.02
CA GLY A 53 -1.59 -14.34 29.37
C GLY A 53 -0.41 -13.39 29.11
N SER A 54 0.74 -13.87 28.62
CA SER A 54 1.80 -12.97 28.17
C SER A 54 1.49 -12.38 26.78
N GLU A 55 1.78 -11.09 26.62
CA GLU A 55 1.64 -10.37 25.34
C GLU A 55 2.41 -11.10 24.24
N MET A 56 1.70 -11.50 23.17
CA MET A 56 2.28 -12.43 22.20
C MET A 56 3.37 -11.78 21.32
N PHE A 57 3.23 -10.50 21.03
CA PHE A 57 4.12 -9.75 20.15
C PHE A 57 5.10 -8.90 20.95
N PRO A 58 6.34 -8.75 20.48
CA PRO A 58 7.34 -7.92 21.15
C PRO A 58 6.92 -6.45 21.14
N ALA A 59 7.38 -5.69 22.13
CA ALA A 59 7.27 -4.24 22.09
C ALA A 59 8.19 -3.68 20.99
N PRO A 60 7.85 -2.53 20.38
CA PRO A 60 8.75 -1.85 19.46
C PRO A 60 10.08 -1.49 20.12
N HIS A 61 11.18 -1.56 19.37
CA HIS A 61 12.48 -1.12 19.83
C HIS A 61 12.49 0.38 20.18
N SER A 62 13.25 0.76 21.20
CA SER A 62 13.45 2.18 21.59
C SER A 62 14.36 2.87 20.57
N ILE A 63 13.77 3.65 19.65
CA ILE A 63 14.48 4.38 18.58
C ILE A 63 14.30 5.90 18.70
N GLU A 64 13.88 6.38 19.87
CA GLU A 64 13.60 7.79 20.14
C GLU A 64 14.83 8.67 19.93
N HIS A 65 16.03 8.14 20.19
CA HIS A 65 17.29 8.83 19.95
C HIS A 65 17.51 9.10 18.44
N LEU A 66 17.35 8.09 17.57
CA LEU A 66 17.42 8.25 16.12
C LEU A 66 16.32 9.17 15.60
N ARG A 67 15.09 9.04 16.13
CA ARG A 67 13.97 9.92 15.75
C ARG A 67 14.26 11.39 16.04
N LYS A 68 14.91 11.70 17.16
CA LYS A 68 15.29 13.07 17.52
C LYS A 68 16.43 13.57 16.64
N GLU A 69 17.44 12.75 16.40
CA GLU A 69 18.61 13.11 15.59
C GLU A 69 18.24 13.44 14.14
N PHE A 70 17.29 12.70 13.56
CA PHE A 70 16.88 12.87 12.16
C PHE A 70 15.55 13.61 11.98
N ALA A 71 14.98 14.20 13.05
CA ALA A 71 13.62 14.77 13.03
C ALA A 71 13.36 15.77 11.89
N ASP A 72 14.37 16.58 11.54
CA ASP A 72 14.28 17.61 10.51
C ASP A 72 14.47 17.04 9.09
N LYS A 73 15.08 15.86 8.97
CA LYS A 73 15.50 15.26 7.69
C LYS A 73 14.61 14.09 7.26
N LEU A 74 14.29 13.19 8.20
CA LEU A 74 13.53 11.96 7.98
C LEU A 74 12.40 11.80 9.00
N ARG A 75 11.27 11.31 8.51
CA ARG A 75 10.22 10.75 9.33
C ARG A 75 10.45 9.25 9.50
N ILE A 76 10.84 8.83 10.70
CA ILE A 76 11.06 7.41 11.03
C ILE A 76 9.79 6.81 11.63
N LEU A 77 9.24 5.80 10.97
CA LEU A 77 8.12 4.98 11.40
C LEU A 77 8.62 3.63 11.92
N GLN A 78 7.78 2.92 12.67
CA GLN A 78 8.06 1.55 13.10
C GLN A 78 7.16 0.56 12.40
N ARG A 79 7.78 -0.47 11.84
CA ARG A 79 7.13 -1.60 11.19
C ARG A 79 7.48 -2.88 11.95
N ILE A 80 6.53 -3.80 12.02
CA ILE A 80 6.78 -5.19 12.43
C ILE A 80 6.49 -6.13 11.28
N THR A 81 7.42 -7.04 10.98
CA THR A 81 7.24 -8.15 10.05
C THR A 81 7.08 -9.45 10.83
N ILE A 82 5.87 -10.02 10.77
CA ILE A 82 5.52 -11.26 11.47
C ILE A 82 5.73 -12.43 10.53
N LEU A 83 6.65 -13.34 10.85
CA LEU A 83 6.82 -14.60 10.12
C LEU A 83 5.66 -15.54 10.49
N TYR A 84 4.87 -15.87 9.48
CA TYR A 84 3.54 -16.43 9.61
C TYR A 84 3.53 -17.89 9.19
N VAL A 85 3.17 -18.79 10.12
CA VAL A 85 3.03 -20.24 9.86
C VAL A 85 1.59 -20.70 10.00
N ASP A 86 0.86 -20.27 11.04
CA ASP A 86 -0.47 -20.79 11.38
C ASP A 86 -1.57 -19.73 11.50
N ALA A 87 -2.80 -20.13 11.11
CA ALA A 87 -4.03 -19.33 11.17
C ALA A 87 -4.39 -18.78 12.57
N ASN A 88 -3.88 -19.42 13.62
CA ASN A 88 -4.19 -19.12 15.03
C ASN A 88 -3.70 -17.73 15.50
N LEU A 89 -2.86 -17.06 14.70
CA LEU A 89 -2.36 -15.71 14.94
C LEU A 89 -3.45 -14.63 14.87
N SER A 90 -4.52 -14.83 14.11
CA SER A 90 -5.52 -13.77 13.83
C SER A 90 -6.15 -13.18 15.10
N HIS A 91 -6.56 -14.05 16.02
CA HIS A 91 -7.19 -13.61 17.26
C HIS A 91 -6.19 -12.85 18.13
N ALA A 92 -4.98 -13.38 18.30
CA ALA A 92 -3.94 -12.75 19.09
C ALA A 92 -3.49 -11.40 18.50
N MET A 93 -3.53 -11.23 17.16
CA MET A 93 -3.26 -9.93 16.53
C MET A 93 -4.30 -8.86 16.89
N SER A 94 -5.57 -9.25 16.98
CA SER A 94 -6.68 -8.31 17.26
C SER A 94 -6.66 -7.76 18.69
N VAL A 95 -6.17 -8.54 19.65
CA VAL A 95 -6.13 -8.18 21.07
C VAL A 95 -4.78 -7.59 21.51
N SER A 96 -3.75 -7.69 20.69
CA SER A 96 -2.39 -7.28 21.04
C SER A 96 -2.27 -5.76 21.22
N TYR A 97 -1.85 -5.34 22.39
CA TYR A 97 -1.53 -3.94 22.66
C TYR A 97 -0.23 -3.52 21.95
N ASN A 98 0.75 -4.41 21.86
CA ASN A 98 2.03 -4.09 21.25
C ASN A 98 1.90 -3.86 19.74
N LEU A 99 1.07 -4.61 19.03
CA LEU A 99 0.82 -4.39 17.60
C LEU A 99 0.21 -3.01 17.29
N ARG A 100 -0.58 -2.45 18.21
CA ARG A 100 -1.16 -1.10 18.05
C ARG A 100 -0.11 0.01 18.14
N LYS A 101 1.05 -0.26 18.74
CA LYS A 101 2.16 0.70 18.84
C LYS A 101 2.92 0.84 17.52
N PHE A 102 3.00 -0.21 16.71
CA PHE A 102 3.64 -0.15 15.39
C PHE A 102 2.80 0.66 14.41
N ASN A 103 3.49 1.47 13.60
CA ASN A 103 2.87 2.22 12.51
C ASN A 103 2.40 1.25 11.42
N LEU A 104 3.25 0.33 10.98
CA LEU A 104 2.96 -0.63 9.90
C LEU A 104 3.05 -2.08 10.38
N ILE A 105 2.19 -2.95 9.85
CA ILE A 105 2.24 -4.39 10.12
C ILE A 105 2.37 -5.15 8.78
N ALA A 106 3.42 -5.95 8.67
CA ALA A 106 3.67 -6.83 7.54
C ALA A 106 3.59 -8.31 7.95
N GLY A 107 3.01 -9.13 7.08
CA GLY A 107 2.98 -10.59 7.24
C GLY A 107 3.92 -11.26 6.24
N GLN A 108 4.80 -12.15 6.72
CA GLN A 108 5.71 -12.96 5.91
C GLN A 108 5.31 -14.44 5.99
N PRO A 109 4.46 -14.95 5.08
CA PRO A 109 4.02 -16.34 5.11
C PRO A 109 5.17 -17.29 4.78
N LYS A 110 5.24 -18.43 5.49
CA LYS A 110 6.21 -19.52 5.26
C LYS A 110 5.61 -20.73 4.52
N THR A 111 4.29 -20.84 4.45
CA THR A 111 3.57 -21.96 3.78
C THR A 111 2.47 -21.42 2.84
N ASP A 112 1.99 -22.24 1.89
CA ASP A 112 0.90 -21.83 0.98
C ASP A 112 -0.43 -21.60 1.72
N ALA A 113 -0.67 -22.39 2.78
CA ALA A 113 -1.82 -22.22 3.65
C ALA A 113 -1.74 -20.88 4.40
N ALA A 114 -0.57 -20.57 4.97
CA ALA A 114 -0.27 -19.27 5.57
C ALA A 114 -0.48 -18.12 4.58
N LEU A 115 0.00 -18.26 3.34
CA LEU A 115 -0.13 -17.23 2.31
C LEU A 115 -1.60 -16.95 1.96
N THR A 116 -2.39 -18.01 1.80
CA THR A 116 -3.83 -17.89 1.51
C THR A 116 -4.57 -17.22 2.68
N HIS A 117 -4.21 -17.56 3.91
CA HIS A 117 -4.75 -16.93 5.11
C HIS A 117 -4.33 -15.44 5.20
N CYS A 118 -3.06 -15.11 4.92
CA CYS A 118 -2.57 -13.73 4.85
C CYS A 118 -3.38 -12.87 3.88
N CYS A 119 -3.78 -13.44 2.74
CA CYS A 119 -4.60 -12.73 1.77
C CYS A 119 -6.05 -12.51 2.24
N THR A 120 -6.62 -13.45 3.01
CA THR A 120 -8.06 -13.50 3.30
C THR A 120 -8.48 -12.88 4.62
N THR A 121 -7.73 -13.09 5.70
CA THR A 121 -8.15 -12.76 7.07
C THR A 121 -7.12 -11.97 7.87
N PHE A 122 -5.83 -12.00 7.49
CA PHE A 122 -4.77 -11.32 8.24
C PHE A 122 -5.04 -9.83 8.44
N ALA A 123 -4.86 -9.36 9.68
CA ALA A 123 -5.14 -8.00 10.12
C ALA A 123 -3.88 -7.13 10.08
N GLY A 124 -3.27 -7.02 8.90
CA GLY A 124 -2.13 -6.14 8.66
C GLY A 124 -2.32 -5.25 7.44
N ASP A 125 -1.20 -4.70 6.96
CA ASP A 125 -1.17 -3.70 5.89
C ASP A 125 -0.40 -4.22 4.66
N ILE A 126 0.70 -4.94 4.90
CA ILE A 126 1.63 -5.40 3.86
C ILE A 126 1.77 -6.93 3.91
N ILE A 127 1.87 -7.56 2.74
CA ILE A 127 2.28 -8.96 2.59
C ILE A 127 3.68 -8.95 1.96
N THR A 128 4.66 -9.44 2.70
CA THR A 128 6.07 -9.54 2.28
C THR A 128 6.47 -10.99 2.10
N PHE A 129 7.59 -11.22 1.42
CA PHE A 129 8.12 -12.55 1.15
C PHE A 129 9.54 -12.66 1.67
N ASP A 130 9.96 -13.90 1.93
CA ASP A 130 11.32 -14.21 2.28
C ASP A 130 12.17 -14.27 1.00
N PRO A 131 13.17 -13.40 0.84
CA PRO A 131 14.08 -13.50 -0.30
C PRO A 131 14.96 -14.76 -0.24
N VAL A 132 15.23 -15.31 0.94
CA VAL A 132 16.21 -16.40 1.16
C VAL A 132 15.56 -17.79 1.06
N ALA A 133 14.28 -17.92 1.39
CA ALA A 133 13.57 -19.21 1.29
C ALA A 133 13.30 -19.68 -0.16
N GLY A 134 13.64 -18.84 -1.14
CA GLY A 134 13.36 -19.02 -2.55
C GLY A 134 11.89 -18.80 -2.91
N SER A 135 11.59 -18.62 -4.21
CA SER A 135 10.25 -18.33 -4.75
C SER A 135 9.25 -19.50 -4.66
N ARG A 136 9.30 -20.31 -3.59
CA ARG A 136 8.45 -21.49 -3.41
C ARG A 136 6.98 -21.14 -3.18
N LEU A 137 6.71 -19.95 -2.66
CA LEU A 137 5.36 -19.48 -2.32
C LEU A 137 4.84 -18.56 -3.41
N LEU A 138 3.85 -19.04 -4.15
CA LEU A 138 3.23 -18.32 -5.26
C LEU A 138 1.78 -18.01 -4.94
N VAL A 139 1.37 -16.75 -5.12
CA VAL A 139 0.02 -16.33 -4.77
C VAL A 139 -0.96 -16.85 -5.82
N ASN A 140 -2.04 -17.48 -5.34
CA ASN A 140 -3.16 -17.86 -6.19
C ASN A 140 -3.99 -16.63 -6.60
N ARG A 141 -4.47 -16.59 -7.85
CA ARG A 141 -5.26 -15.46 -8.39
C ARG A 141 -6.45 -15.06 -7.51
N LYS A 142 -7.21 -16.03 -6.98
CA LYS A 142 -8.36 -15.75 -6.10
C LYS A 142 -7.89 -15.07 -4.80
N ALA A 143 -6.85 -15.60 -4.17
CA ALA A 143 -6.28 -15.03 -2.95
C ALA A 143 -5.75 -13.61 -3.18
N TYR A 144 -5.01 -13.39 -4.28
CA TYR A 144 -4.51 -12.07 -4.66
C TYR A 144 -5.64 -11.04 -4.79
N GLN A 145 -6.70 -11.38 -5.51
CA GLN A 145 -7.84 -10.47 -5.71
C GLN A 145 -8.59 -10.19 -4.41
N VAL A 146 -8.65 -11.14 -3.48
CA VAL A 146 -9.21 -10.90 -2.14
C VAL A 146 -8.32 -9.93 -1.36
N ALA A 147 -6.99 -10.13 -1.37
CA ALA A 147 -6.06 -9.24 -0.68
C ALA A 147 -6.15 -7.79 -1.22
N VAL A 148 -6.17 -7.62 -2.54
CA VAL A 148 -6.31 -6.31 -3.19
C VAL A 148 -7.63 -5.64 -2.83
N ARG A 149 -8.76 -6.38 -2.86
CA ARG A 149 -10.08 -5.83 -2.46
C ARG A 149 -10.13 -5.43 -0.99
N ARG A 150 -9.42 -6.17 -0.14
CA ARG A 150 -9.24 -5.80 1.27
C ARG A 150 -8.30 -4.62 1.45
N GLY A 151 -7.65 -4.13 0.39
CA GLY A 151 -6.71 -3.00 0.40
C GLY A 151 -5.31 -3.36 0.91
N MET A 152 -4.94 -4.64 0.94
CA MET A 152 -3.59 -5.08 1.28
C MET A 152 -2.62 -4.73 0.13
N PHE A 153 -1.36 -4.54 0.46
CA PHE A 153 -0.29 -4.34 -0.50
C PHE A 153 0.72 -5.48 -0.48
N PHE A 154 1.24 -5.84 -1.64
CA PHE A 154 2.30 -6.82 -1.81
C PHE A 154 3.64 -6.11 -1.92
N GLU A 155 4.61 -6.54 -1.15
CA GLU A 155 5.96 -5.97 -1.14
C GLU A 155 6.93 -6.79 -1.99
N ILE A 156 7.76 -6.08 -2.75
CA ILE A 156 8.96 -6.62 -3.41
C ILE A 156 10.17 -5.89 -2.83
N LYS A 157 11.07 -6.63 -2.19
CA LYS A 157 12.34 -6.10 -1.66
C LYS A 157 13.40 -6.16 -2.75
N TYR A 158 14.00 -5.03 -3.09
CA TYR A 158 14.96 -4.99 -4.21
C TYR A 158 16.40 -5.27 -3.79
N ALA A 159 16.82 -4.96 -2.55
CA ALA A 159 18.21 -5.14 -2.13
C ALA A 159 18.71 -6.60 -2.26
N PRO A 160 17.92 -7.64 -1.91
CA PRO A 160 18.34 -9.02 -2.09
C PRO A 160 18.61 -9.40 -3.57
N ALA A 161 17.91 -8.76 -4.52
CA ALA A 161 18.12 -8.97 -5.95
C ALA A 161 19.40 -8.32 -6.48
N ILE A 162 19.92 -7.30 -5.77
CA ILE A 162 21.21 -6.68 -6.05
C ILE A 162 22.33 -7.54 -5.48
N ALA A 163 22.18 -7.98 -4.22
CA ALA A 163 23.22 -8.69 -3.48
C ALA A 163 23.56 -10.07 -4.04
N ASP A 164 22.56 -10.88 -4.44
CA ASP A 164 22.78 -12.23 -4.96
C ASP A 164 22.00 -12.51 -6.26
N SER A 165 22.67 -13.16 -7.20
CA SER A 165 22.14 -13.59 -8.48
C SER A 165 21.06 -14.66 -8.37
N ASN A 166 21.11 -15.53 -7.34
CA ASN A 166 20.06 -16.55 -7.13
C ASN A 166 18.79 -15.89 -6.60
N ASN A 167 18.91 -15.05 -5.57
CA ASN A 167 17.80 -14.25 -5.05
C ASN A 167 17.17 -13.37 -6.14
N ARG A 168 17.97 -12.81 -7.05
CA ARG A 168 17.46 -12.05 -8.21
C ARG A 168 16.48 -12.86 -9.06
N LYS A 169 16.83 -14.11 -9.42
CA LYS A 169 15.95 -14.98 -10.22
C LYS A 169 14.64 -15.24 -9.49
N ASP A 170 14.69 -15.46 -8.18
CA ASP A 170 13.51 -15.74 -7.38
C ASP A 170 12.62 -14.50 -7.17
N MET A 171 13.20 -13.32 -7.00
CA MET A 171 12.44 -12.07 -6.93
C MET A 171 11.75 -11.75 -8.26
N ILE A 172 12.42 -12.00 -9.40
CA ILE A 172 11.80 -11.83 -10.72
C ILE A 172 10.62 -12.81 -10.89
N LYS A 173 10.78 -14.09 -10.52
CA LYS A 173 9.68 -15.08 -10.57
C LYS A 173 8.50 -14.66 -9.70
N LEU A 174 8.77 -14.16 -8.49
CA LEU A 174 7.73 -13.67 -7.58
C LEU A 174 6.98 -12.47 -8.19
N ALA A 175 7.71 -11.51 -8.74
CA ALA A 175 7.11 -10.34 -9.37
C ALA A 175 6.26 -10.72 -10.60
N GLN A 176 6.75 -11.64 -11.43
CA GLN A 176 5.99 -12.20 -12.55
C GLN A 176 4.71 -12.90 -12.08
N ASN A 177 4.75 -13.61 -10.93
CA ASN A 177 3.56 -14.20 -10.34
C ASN A 177 2.49 -13.13 -10.02
N TYR A 178 2.88 -11.99 -9.44
CA TYR A 178 1.93 -10.90 -9.19
C TYR A 178 1.41 -10.27 -10.48
N SER A 179 2.24 -10.14 -11.49
CA SER A 179 1.81 -9.61 -12.80
C SER A 179 0.77 -10.54 -13.44
N ILE A 180 1.05 -11.84 -13.53
CA ILE A 180 0.18 -12.84 -14.15
C ILE A 180 -1.13 -13.03 -13.36
N LYS A 181 -1.04 -13.18 -12.03
CA LYS A 181 -2.19 -13.52 -11.18
C LYS A 181 -3.00 -12.30 -10.77
N GLY A 182 -2.32 -11.16 -10.60
CA GLY A 182 -2.84 -9.96 -9.96
C GLY A 182 -2.88 -8.71 -10.83
N LYS A 183 -2.31 -8.75 -12.05
CA LYS A 183 -2.10 -7.58 -12.91
C LYS A 183 -1.31 -6.47 -12.21
N SER A 184 -0.40 -6.84 -11.31
CA SER A 184 0.48 -5.92 -10.60
C SER A 184 -0.23 -4.83 -9.79
N LYS A 185 -1.41 -5.13 -9.24
CA LYS A 185 -2.18 -4.18 -8.41
C LYS A 185 -1.67 -4.16 -6.98
N ASN A 186 -1.57 -2.99 -6.38
CA ASN A 186 -1.16 -2.80 -4.99
C ASN A 186 0.22 -3.41 -4.68
N ILE A 187 1.21 -3.15 -5.55
CA ILE A 187 2.60 -3.54 -5.31
C ILE A 187 3.38 -2.35 -4.77
N ILE A 188 4.21 -2.56 -3.76
CA ILE A 188 5.20 -1.59 -3.29
C ILE A 188 6.61 -2.14 -3.46
N LEU A 189 7.55 -1.21 -3.60
CA LEU A 189 8.98 -1.49 -3.60
C LEU A 189 9.59 -0.95 -2.32
N SER A 190 10.35 -1.78 -1.64
CA SER A 190 11.10 -1.39 -0.44
C SER A 190 12.53 -1.87 -0.56
N SER A 191 13.45 -1.27 0.20
CA SER A 191 14.86 -1.65 0.12
C SER A 191 15.10 -3.06 0.67
N GLY A 192 14.76 -3.30 1.94
CA GLY A 192 15.21 -4.49 2.66
C GLY A 192 16.74 -4.57 2.72
N ALA A 193 17.42 -3.41 2.69
CA ALA A 193 18.87 -3.31 2.61
C ALA A 193 19.51 -3.49 3.99
N GLU A 194 20.49 -4.38 4.10
CA GLU A 194 21.29 -4.57 5.32
C GLU A 194 22.50 -3.62 5.36
N HIS A 195 22.88 -3.08 4.20
CA HIS A 195 24.05 -2.20 4.03
C HIS A 195 23.69 -0.99 3.16
N GLU A 196 24.33 0.14 3.43
CA GLU A 196 24.17 1.40 2.69
C GLU A 196 24.35 1.25 1.17
N PHE A 197 25.34 0.47 0.73
CA PHE A 197 25.65 0.27 -0.70
C PHE A 197 24.54 -0.42 -1.51
N GLN A 198 23.56 -1.02 -0.82
CA GLN A 198 22.42 -1.68 -1.46
C GLN A 198 21.26 -0.70 -1.71
N LEU A 199 21.29 0.50 -1.13
CA LEU A 199 20.26 1.52 -1.32
C LEU A 199 20.33 2.15 -2.71
N ARG A 200 19.19 2.60 -3.22
CA ARG A 200 19.07 3.24 -4.53
C ARG A 200 18.11 4.41 -4.44
N GLY A 201 18.32 5.41 -5.28
CA GLY A 201 17.44 6.57 -5.35
C GLY A 201 16.01 6.17 -5.73
N PRO A 202 14.99 6.91 -5.30
CA PRO A 202 13.59 6.53 -5.52
C PRO A 202 13.22 6.41 -7.01
N TYR A 203 13.80 7.24 -7.87
CA TYR A 203 13.62 7.14 -9.32
C TYR A 203 14.34 5.92 -9.92
N ASP A 204 15.51 5.56 -9.40
CA ASP A 204 16.20 4.34 -9.82
C ASP A 204 15.42 3.09 -9.41
N VAL A 205 14.82 3.11 -8.22
CA VAL A 205 13.91 2.04 -7.75
C VAL A 205 12.67 1.96 -8.65
N ALA A 206 12.08 3.10 -9.03
CA ALA A 206 10.97 3.14 -9.98
C ALA A 206 11.36 2.59 -11.36
N ASN A 207 12.60 2.80 -11.82
CA ASN A 207 13.11 2.21 -13.06
C ASN A 207 13.39 0.70 -12.91
N LEU A 208 13.92 0.27 -11.77
CA LEU A 208 14.15 -1.14 -11.45
C LEU A 208 12.84 -1.94 -11.45
N ALA A 209 11.71 -1.30 -11.13
CA ALA A 209 10.36 -1.84 -11.23
C ALA A 209 10.08 -2.52 -12.59
N PHE A 210 10.69 -2.01 -13.67
CA PHE A 210 10.53 -2.56 -15.01
C PHE A 210 11.06 -4.00 -15.12
N ILE A 211 12.18 -4.31 -14.44
CA ILE A 211 12.74 -5.67 -14.38
C ILE A 211 11.77 -6.63 -13.68
N PHE A 212 10.99 -6.12 -12.73
CA PHE A 212 9.94 -6.86 -12.03
C PHE A 212 8.62 -6.96 -12.83
N GLY A 213 8.58 -6.48 -14.07
CA GLY A 213 7.40 -6.55 -14.94
C GLY A 213 6.32 -5.54 -14.58
N LEU A 214 6.69 -4.44 -13.93
CA LEU A 214 5.83 -3.28 -13.67
C LEU A 214 5.95 -2.29 -14.82
N SER A 215 4.85 -1.61 -15.15
CA SER A 215 4.88 -0.44 -16.03
C SER A 215 5.53 0.76 -15.33
N GLU A 216 5.95 1.76 -16.09
CA GLU A 216 6.54 3.00 -15.55
C GLU A 216 5.64 3.69 -14.53
N ASP A 217 4.35 3.82 -14.83
CA ASP A 217 3.35 4.40 -13.92
C ASP A 217 3.22 3.57 -12.63
N GLN A 218 3.19 2.24 -12.75
CA GLN A 218 3.16 1.35 -11.59
C GLN A 218 4.43 1.46 -10.74
N GLY A 219 5.61 1.59 -11.37
CA GLY A 219 6.88 1.80 -10.68
C GLY A 219 6.91 3.10 -9.88
N LYS A 220 6.48 4.21 -10.48
CA LYS A 220 6.37 5.51 -9.79
C LYS A 220 5.35 5.46 -8.64
N ASN A 221 4.19 4.87 -8.89
CA ASN A 221 3.14 4.72 -7.86
C ASN A 221 3.58 3.81 -6.70
N ALA A 222 4.42 2.80 -6.95
CA ALA A 222 4.92 1.86 -5.94
C ALA A 222 5.85 2.51 -4.90
N VAL A 223 6.53 3.61 -5.24
CA VAL A 223 7.47 4.31 -4.34
C VAL A 223 6.83 5.57 -3.70
N ASP A 224 5.73 6.08 -4.27
CA ASP A 224 5.04 7.28 -3.79
C ASP A 224 3.59 7.02 -3.34
N ARG A 225 2.65 6.99 -4.30
CA ARG A 225 1.21 7.00 -4.02
C ARG A 225 0.74 5.82 -3.19
N PHE A 226 1.20 4.61 -3.50
CA PHE A 226 0.81 3.40 -2.77
C PHE A 226 1.37 3.39 -1.35
N CYS A 227 2.59 3.88 -1.16
CA CYS A 227 3.16 4.04 0.17
C CYS A 227 2.33 5.00 1.05
N ARG A 228 1.88 6.12 0.46
CA ARG A 228 0.97 7.04 1.15
C ARG A 228 -0.38 6.39 1.49
N GLN A 229 -0.95 5.57 0.60
CA GLN A 229 -2.21 4.85 0.86
C GLN A 229 -2.07 3.84 2.00
N ILE A 230 -0.97 3.10 2.04
CA ILE A 230 -0.65 2.19 3.14
C ILE A 230 -0.57 2.93 4.46
N PHE A 231 0.15 4.06 4.48
CA PHE A 231 0.27 4.88 5.69
C PHE A 231 -1.09 5.34 6.22
N LEU A 232 -1.96 5.88 5.35
CA LEU A 232 -3.30 6.34 5.74
C LEU A 232 -4.19 5.19 6.27
N ARG A 233 -4.10 4.02 5.64
CA ARG A 233 -4.79 2.81 6.11
C ARG A 233 -4.28 2.39 7.48
N ALA A 234 -2.97 2.38 7.67
CA ALA A 234 -2.36 1.95 8.91
C ALA A 234 -2.68 2.92 10.08
N GLU A 235 -2.72 4.23 9.81
CA GLU A 235 -3.24 5.22 10.76
C GLU A 235 -4.72 4.98 11.09
N SER A 236 -5.54 4.67 10.08
CA SER A 236 -6.96 4.33 10.29
C SER A 236 -7.12 3.08 11.17
N ARG A 237 -6.25 2.07 11.00
CA ARG A 237 -6.18 0.87 11.87
C ARG A 237 -5.82 1.23 13.31
N ARG A 238 -4.87 2.15 13.52
CA ARG A 238 -4.41 2.56 14.87
C ARG A 238 -5.44 3.40 15.62
N LEU A 239 -6.11 4.32 14.91
CA LEU A 239 -7.06 5.27 15.48
C LEU A 239 -8.51 4.76 15.48
N GLY A 240 -8.83 3.72 14.70
CA GLY A 240 -10.17 3.15 14.59
C GLY A 240 -11.19 4.06 13.90
N LYS A 241 -10.74 5.10 13.19
CA LYS A 241 -11.58 6.09 12.49
C LYS A 241 -11.05 6.31 11.08
N THR A 242 -11.95 6.54 10.11
CA THR A 242 -11.57 6.99 8.76
C THR A 242 -11.17 8.45 8.81
N ILE A 243 -9.98 8.76 8.29
CA ILE A 243 -9.37 10.09 8.42
C ILE A 243 -9.49 10.80 7.07
N MET A 244 -10.10 11.98 7.08
CA MET A 244 -10.19 12.86 5.90
C MET A 244 -9.42 14.15 6.18
N PHE A 245 -8.54 14.53 5.25
CA PHE A 245 -7.87 15.82 5.28
C PHE A 245 -8.54 16.74 4.27
N VAL A 246 -9.32 17.71 4.74
CA VAL A 246 -9.88 18.76 3.91
C VAL A 246 -8.91 19.93 3.92
N LYS A 247 -8.24 20.19 2.79
CA LYS A 247 -7.43 21.39 2.59
C LYS A 247 -8.27 22.40 1.84
N GLY A 248 -8.97 23.27 2.57
CA GLY A 248 -9.67 24.42 1.98
C GLY A 248 -8.65 25.50 1.60
N ASN A 249 -8.71 25.99 0.36
CA ASN A 249 -7.99 27.19 -0.08
C ASN A 249 -8.86 28.46 0.08
N GLY A 250 -9.82 28.45 1.01
CA GLY A 250 -10.78 29.52 1.26
C GLY A 250 -11.49 29.31 2.60
N PRO A 251 -12.33 30.27 3.05
CA PRO A 251 -13.09 30.12 4.29
C PRO A 251 -13.98 28.88 4.20
N ILE A 252 -13.90 28.04 5.23
CA ILE A 252 -14.72 26.84 5.34
C ILE A 252 -16.11 27.30 5.76
N VAL A 253 -16.98 27.52 4.77
CA VAL A 253 -18.41 27.77 5.01
C VAL A 253 -19.07 26.40 5.15
N PHE A 254 -19.42 26.04 6.38
CA PHE A 254 -20.35 24.94 6.60
C PHE A 254 -21.75 25.47 6.26
N SER A 255 -22.23 25.20 5.05
CA SER A 255 -23.64 25.36 4.75
C SER A 255 -24.37 24.26 5.51
N ASP A 256 -24.90 24.61 6.68
CA ASP A 256 -25.80 23.75 7.42
C ASP A 256 -27.10 23.68 6.59
N SER A 257 -27.17 22.70 5.69
CA SER A 257 -28.36 22.47 4.86
C SER A 257 -29.40 21.73 5.71
N SER A 258 -29.81 22.36 6.80
CA SER A 258 -30.92 21.98 7.66
C SER A 258 -31.61 23.23 8.21
N GLY A 259 -32.17 24.02 7.29
CA GLY A 259 -33.09 25.10 7.59
C GLY A 259 -34.17 25.09 6.53
N GLU A 260 -35.37 24.68 6.93
CA GLU A 260 -36.60 24.88 6.17
C GLU A 260 -36.82 26.38 5.99
N ASP A 261 -37.03 26.84 4.76
CA ASP A 261 -37.82 28.05 4.50
C ASP A 261 -38.61 27.85 3.21
N GLN A 262 -39.92 27.65 3.39
CA GLN A 262 -40.94 27.90 2.38
C GLN A 262 -41.16 29.41 2.24
N SER A 263 -41.79 29.81 1.13
CA SER A 263 -42.23 31.16 0.72
C SER A 263 -41.20 31.88 -0.19
N GLU A 264 -41.50 32.38 -1.38
CA GLU A 264 -42.77 32.60 -2.10
C GLU A 264 -42.56 32.39 -3.61
N ALA A 265 -43.64 32.01 -4.28
CA ALA A 265 -43.74 31.96 -5.73
C ALA A 265 -44.03 33.37 -6.26
N GLU A 266 -43.25 33.83 -7.24
CA GLU A 266 -43.71 34.80 -8.23
C GLU A 266 -43.27 34.30 -9.61
N ASP A 267 -44.25 33.82 -10.36
CA ASP A 267 -44.22 33.72 -11.82
C ASP A 267 -44.24 35.15 -12.39
N ASP A 268 -43.38 35.47 -13.36
CA ASP A 268 -43.73 36.44 -14.41
C ASP A 268 -42.88 36.25 -15.68
N GLU A 269 -43.59 35.74 -16.68
CA GLU A 269 -43.58 35.98 -18.13
C GLU A 269 -42.33 35.87 -19.02
N MET A 270 -42.56 35.13 -20.11
CA MET A 270 -41.80 35.07 -21.36
C MET A 270 -41.63 36.44 -22.01
N ASP A 271 -40.45 36.66 -22.61
CA ASP A 271 -40.39 37.37 -23.89
C ASP A 271 -39.40 36.67 -24.84
N GLY A 272 -39.78 36.62 -26.11
CA GLY A 272 -39.23 35.70 -27.10
C GLY A 272 -38.28 36.32 -28.14
N VAL A 273 -37.65 35.39 -28.88
CA VAL A 273 -37.18 35.51 -30.27
C VAL A 273 -35.91 36.37 -30.48
N VAL A 274 -34.80 35.76 -30.93
CA VAL A 274 -34.37 35.72 -32.35
C VAL A 274 -33.40 34.55 -32.56
N THR A 275 -33.72 33.72 -33.54
CA THR A 275 -32.87 32.70 -34.14
C THR A 275 -32.06 33.33 -35.28
N GLU A 276 -30.75 33.12 -35.33
CA GLU A 276 -30.03 33.05 -36.61
C GLU A 276 -29.17 31.78 -36.64
N MET A 277 -29.66 30.82 -37.40
CA MET A 277 -28.87 29.72 -37.95
C MET A 277 -28.32 30.19 -39.30
N SER A 278 -27.01 30.08 -39.51
CA SER A 278 -26.46 29.92 -40.85
C SER A 278 -26.55 28.44 -41.24
N LYS A 279 -27.46 28.16 -42.17
CA LYS A 279 -27.43 26.97 -43.03
C LYS A 279 -26.65 27.32 -44.29
N ASP A 280 -25.81 26.38 -44.71
CA ASP A 280 -25.69 25.82 -46.07
C ASP A 280 -25.00 24.47 -45.82
N GLY A 281 -25.64 23.30 -45.97
CA GLY A 281 -26.35 22.82 -47.16
C GLY A 281 -25.29 22.41 -48.18
N ASP A 282 -25.20 21.21 -48.74
CA ASP A 282 -26.07 20.05 -48.99
C ASP A 282 -25.09 19.04 -49.67
N ASP A 283 -25.29 17.74 -49.82
CA ASP A 283 -26.41 16.85 -49.57
C ASP A 283 -25.94 15.39 -49.75
N GLU A 284 -26.71 14.49 -49.13
CA GLU A 284 -27.19 13.18 -49.65
C GLU A 284 -26.18 12.04 -49.93
N GLN A 285 -26.46 10.77 -49.62
CA GLN A 285 -27.74 10.10 -49.37
C GLN A 285 -27.49 8.75 -48.65
N GLU A 286 -28.40 8.44 -47.72
CA GLU A 286 -29.08 7.15 -47.45
C GLU A 286 -28.30 5.81 -47.48
N THR A 287 -28.50 4.84 -46.58
CA THR A 287 -29.80 4.21 -46.27
C THR A 287 -29.82 3.53 -44.90
N ASP A 288 -31.02 3.60 -44.33
CA ASP A 288 -31.64 2.92 -43.20
C ASP A 288 -31.45 1.38 -43.11
N THR A 289 -31.53 0.86 -41.87
CA THR A 289 -32.46 -0.21 -41.41
C THR A 289 -31.92 -1.04 -40.22
N LYS A 290 -32.63 -0.95 -39.08
CA LYS A 290 -32.67 -1.97 -38.02
C LYS A 290 -33.78 -3.00 -38.33
N PRO A 291 -33.66 -4.24 -37.83
CA PRO A 291 -34.74 -4.80 -36.99
C PRO A 291 -34.17 -5.56 -35.77
N ALA A 292 -34.72 -5.46 -34.55
CA ALA A 292 -36.00 -5.95 -33.99
C ALA A 292 -35.86 -7.30 -33.22
N ASN A 293 -36.31 -7.24 -31.97
CA ASN A 293 -36.36 -8.28 -30.94
C ASN A 293 -37.10 -9.57 -31.36
N LYS A 294 -36.57 -10.75 -30.97
CA LYS A 294 -37.36 -11.99 -30.82
C LYS A 294 -36.94 -12.84 -29.61
N ARG A 295 -37.82 -12.81 -28.60
CA ARG A 295 -38.43 -13.90 -27.79
C ARG A 295 -37.59 -15.05 -27.23
N LEU A 296 -37.75 -15.22 -25.90
CA LEU A 296 -37.61 -16.45 -25.12
C LEU A 296 -38.43 -17.62 -25.70
N LYS A 297 -37.89 -18.84 -25.54
CA LYS A 297 -38.69 -20.07 -25.36
C LYS A 297 -38.04 -20.96 -24.30
N VAL A 298 -38.84 -21.31 -23.31
CA VAL A 298 -38.67 -22.44 -22.40
C VAL A 298 -39.47 -23.61 -23.00
N ALA A 299 -38.83 -24.76 -23.10
CA ALA A 299 -39.37 -26.12 -22.93
C ALA A 299 -38.20 -27.09 -23.05
#